data_AF-A0A269XM38-F1
#
_entry.id   AF-A0A269XM38-F1
#
_cell.length_a   1.000
_cell.length_b   1.000
_cell.length_c   1.000
_cell.angle_alpha   90.00
_cell.angle_beta   90.00
_cell.angle_gamma   90.00
#
_symmetry.space_group_name_H-M   'P 1'
#
loop_
_entity.id
_entity.type
_entity.pdbx_description
1 polymer ?
#
loop_
_entity_poly.entity_id
_entity_poly.type
_entity_poly.pdbx_seq_one_letter_code
_entity_poly.pdbx_strand_id
1 'polypeptide(L)'
;FEDHLEVYIQHKCKEPVSLQPSLDVKRMPFIGLQWIFARKGAAASNHFEGGAFVRSNDEVDYPNLMFHFLPIAVRYDGQKAPVAHGYQVHVGPMYSNSRGSLKIKSKDPFEKPSIVFNYLSTKEDEREWVEAIRVARNILKQKAMDPYNGGEISPG
;
A
#
# COMPACT_ATOMS: atom_id res chain seq x y z
N PHE A 1 -15.29 -2.66 16.39
CA PHE A 1 -14.54 -3.19 15.23
C PHE A 1 -13.44 -2.18 14.92
N GLU A 2 -12.20 -2.62 14.82
CA GLU A 2 -11.04 -1.83 14.40
C GLU A 2 -10.43 -2.52 13.19
N ASP A 3 -9.83 -1.72 12.33
CA ASP A 3 -9.13 -2.18 11.14
C ASP A 3 -8.04 -1.15 10.79
N HIS A 4 -7.03 -1.59 10.03
CA HIS A 4 -5.91 -0.75 9.63
C HIS A 4 -6.15 -0.26 8.19
N LEU A 5 -6.72 0.93 8.08
CA LEU A 5 -6.85 1.59 6.79
C LEU A 5 -5.44 1.99 6.29
N GLU A 6 -5.15 1.66 5.04
CA GLU A 6 -3.92 2.06 4.35
C GLU A 6 -4.26 2.83 3.06
N VAL A 7 -3.41 3.79 2.70
CA VAL A 7 -3.43 4.43 1.37
C VAL A 7 -2.11 4.21 0.67
N TYR A 8 -2.13 4.23 -0.65
CA TYR A 8 -0.93 4.11 -1.46
C TYR A 8 -0.49 5.47 -2.03
N ILE A 9 0.82 5.70 -2.03
CA ILE A 9 1.46 6.74 -2.84
C ILE A 9 2.24 6.06 -3.95
N GLN A 10 1.87 6.34 -5.20
CA GLN A 10 2.45 5.73 -6.39
C GLN A 10 3.43 6.66 -7.05
N HIS A 11 4.55 6.12 -7.51
CA HIS A 11 5.56 6.86 -8.27
C HIS A 11 5.92 6.10 -9.54
N LYS A 12 6.24 6.87 -10.58
CA LYS A 12 6.90 6.33 -11.77
C LYS A 12 8.33 5.97 -11.39
N CYS A 13 8.82 4.84 -11.89
CA CYS A 13 10.22 4.48 -11.77
C CYS A 13 10.96 4.89 -13.06
N LYS A 14 12.07 5.61 -12.94
CA LYS A 14 12.95 5.92 -14.07
C LYS A 14 13.68 4.69 -14.60
N GLU A 15 14.13 3.84 -13.67
CA GLU A 15 14.94 2.66 -13.98
C GLU A 15 14.08 1.41 -14.23
N PRO A 16 14.53 0.48 -15.10
CA PRO A 16 13.77 -0.72 -15.46
C PRO A 16 13.90 -1.85 -14.43
N VAL A 17 13.76 -1.53 -13.15
CA VAL A 17 14.04 -2.45 -12.02
C VAL A 17 12.78 -2.92 -11.28
N SER A 18 11.62 -2.31 -11.56
CA SER A 18 10.36 -2.67 -10.89
C SER A 18 9.75 -3.99 -11.40
N LEU A 19 8.86 -4.58 -10.62
CA LEU A 19 8.05 -5.76 -10.96
C LEU A 19 6.85 -5.44 -11.87
N GLN A 20 6.60 -4.18 -12.23
CA GLN A 20 5.55 -3.76 -13.15
C GLN A 20 5.41 -4.64 -14.43
N PRO A 21 6.49 -5.05 -15.12
CA PRO A 21 6.36 -5.87 -16.31
C PRO A 21 5.79 -7.27 -16.03
N SER A 22 5.91 -7.77 -14.80
CA SER A 22 5.33 -9.06 -14.39
C SER A 22 3.81 -9.06 -14.44
N LEU A 23 3.15 -7.89 -14.50
CA LEU A 23 1.70 -7.77 -14.70
C LEU A 23 1.25 -8.02 -16.14
N ASP A 24 2.19 -8.14 -17.10
CA ASP A 24 1.85 -8.52 -18.47
C ASP A 24 1.47 -9.99 -18.52
N VAL A 25 0.21 -10.27 -18.88
CA VAL A 25 -0.33 -11.62 -19.04
C VAL A 25 0.52 -12.50 -19.96
N LYS A 26 1.22 -11.90 -20.93
CA LYS A 26 2.12 -12.62 -21.84
C LYS A 26 3.36 -13.19 -21.13
N ARG A 27 3.76 -12.62 -20.00
CA ARG A 27 4.90 -13.09 -19.19
C ARG A 27 4.51 -14.15 -18.16
N MET A 28 3.24 -14.28 -17.83
CA MET A 28 2.75 -15.20 -16.80
C MET A 28 3.12 -16.68 -17.04
N PRO A 29 3.05 -17.23 -18.28
CA PRO A 29 3.50 -18.60 -18.52
C PRO A 29 4.97 -18.81 -18.15
N PHE A 30 5.84 -17.87 -18.54
CA PHE A 30 7.27 -17.94 -18.22
C PHE A 30 7.52 -17.81 -16.71
N ILE A 31 6.84 -16.88 -16.03
CA ILE A 31 6.91 -16.72 -14.58
C ILE A 31 6.47 -18.01 -13.87
N GLY A 32 5.38 -18.63 -14.33
CA GLY A 32 4.90 -19.90 -13.80
C GLY A 32 5.91 -21.03 -13.97
N LEU A 33 6.54 -21.13 -15.15
CA LEU A 33 7.60 -22.11 -15.40
C LEU A 33 8.82 -21.90 -14.49
N GLN A 34 9.27 -20.66 -14.30
CA GLN A 34 10.35 -20.33 -13.36
C GLN A 34 10.03 -20.80 -11.93
N TRP A 35 8.79 -20.62 -11.49
CA TRP A 35 8.38 -21.05 -10.17
C TRP A 35 8.24 -22.57 -10.05
N ILE A 36 7.61 -23.24 -11.03
CA ILE A 36 7.42 -24.70 -11.01
C ILE A 36 8.76 -25.43 -10.98
N PHE A 37 9.70 -25.04 -11.85
CA PHE A 37 10.95 -25.79 -12.04
C PHE A 37 12.09 -25.31 -11.13
N ALA A 38 12.11 -24.04 -10.74
CA ALA A 38 13.23 -23.48 -9.99
C ALA A 38 12.83 -22.82 -8.67
N ARG A 39 11.53 -22.72 -8.34
CA ARG A 39 11.01 -22.01 -7.16
C ARG A 39 11.52 -20.57 -7.07
N LYS A 40 11.69 -19.93 -8.23
CA LYS A 40 12.26 -18.58 -8.40
C LYS A 40 11.33 -17.69 -9.23
N GLY A 41 11.67 -16.41 -9.29
CA GLY A 41 10.97 -15.41 -10.12
C GLY A 41 9.85 -14.68 -9.38
N ALA A 42 9.09 -13.86 -10.10
CA ALA A 42 8.08 -12.98 -9.52
C ALA A 42 6.98 -13.74 -8.75
N ALA A 43 6.62 -14.95 -9.17
CA ALA A 43 5.65 -15.80 -8.47
C ALA A 43 6.18 -16.40 -7.15
N ALA A 44 7.46 -16.22 -6.82
CA ALA A 44 8.02 -16.62 -5.53
C ALA A 44 7.97 -15.51 -4.47
N SER A 45 7.48 -14.30 -4.80
CA SER A 45 7.36 -13.17 -3.87
C SER A 45 5.90 -12.83 -3.56
N ASN A 46 5.66 -12.27 -2.38
CA ASN A 46 4.41 -11.60 -2.04
C ASN A 46 4.35 -10.15 -2.57
N HIS A 47 5.48 -9.63 -3.09
CA HIS A 47 5.70 -8.29 -3.63
C HIS A 47 5.80 -7.15 -2.58
N PHE A 48 5.73 -7.48 -1.29
CA PHE A 48 5.98 -6.57 -0.17
C PHE A 48 7.46 -6.71 0.21
N GLU A 49 8.32 -5.92 -0.43
CA GLU A 49 9.78 -6.12 -0.41
C GLU A 49 10.50 -5.29 0.65
N GLY A 50 9.79 -4.40 1.32
CA GLY A 50 10.33 -3.62 2.41
C GLY A 50 9.22 -3.04 3.28
N GLY A 51 9.59 -2.63 4.49
CA GLY A 51 8.66 -1.96 5.38
C GLY A 51 9.38 -1.11 6.41
N ALA A 52 8.63 -0.22 7.04
CA ALA A 52 9.14 0.63 8.11
C ALA A 52 8.05 0.96 9.12
N PHE A 53 8.47 1.24 10.34
CA PHE A 53 7.64 1.87 11.36
C PHE A 53 8.27 3.22 11.69
N VAL A 54 7.49 4.28 11.57
CA VAL A 54 7.98 5.65 11.83
C VAL A 54 6.97 6.42 12.67
N ARG A 55 7.47 7.45 13.35
CA ARG A 55 6.64 8.43 14.04
C ARG A 55 6.12 9.45 13.03
N SER A 56 4.84 9.82 13.12
CA SER A 56 4.23 10.84 12.26
C SER A 56 4.72 12.25 12.62
N ASN A 57 5.06 12.47 13.89
CA ASN A 57 5.56 13.71 14.47
C ASN A 57 6.39 13.43 15.74
N ASP A 58 6.89 14.49 16.41
CA ASP A 58 7.66 14.35 17.65
C ASP A 58 6.80 14.29 18.93
N GLU A 59 5.48 14.46 18.81
CA GLU A 59 4.53 14.41 19.94
C GLU A 59 4.14 12.96 20.30
N VAL A 60 4.25 12.02 19.37
CA VAL A 60 3.98 10.59 19.63
C VAL A 60 5.19 9.91 20.26
N ASP A 61 4.92 9.08 21.28
CA ASP A 61 5.94 8.39 22.06
C ASP A 61 6.63 7.24 21.29
N TYR A 62 5.93 6.64 20.32
CA TYR A 62 6.41 5.49 19.54
C TYR A 62 5.89 5.55 18.10
N PRO A 63 6.50 4.77 17.18
CA PRO A 63 6.06 4.70 15.79
C PRO A 63 4.56 4.36 15.65
N ASN A 64 3.80 5.29 15.08
CA ASN A 64 2.37 5.17 14.86
C ASN A 64 2.02 4.95 13.38
N LEU A 65 2.98 5.06 12.46
CA LEU A 65 2.78 4.81 11.04
C LEU A 65 3.49 3.53 10.60
N MET A 66 2.80 2.71 9.82
CA MET A 66 3.37 1.54 9.14
C MET A 66 3.49 1.80 7.64
N PHE A 67 4.61 1.35 7.10
CA PHE A 67 4.98 1.49 5.71
C PHE A 67 5.21 0.13 5.09
N HIS A 68 4.68 -0.06 3.89
CA HIS A 68 4.95 -1.21 3.04
C HIS A 68 5.42 -0.75 1.67
N PHE A 69 6.62 -1.15 1.28
CA PHE A 69 7.16 -0.85 -0.04
C PHE A 69 6.87 -1.99 -1.01
N LEU A 70 6.31 -1.63 -2.16
CA LEU A 70 6.12 -2.56 -3.26
C LEU A 70 6.80 -1.98 -4.51
N PRO A 71 7.68 -2.72 -5.19
CA PRO A 71 8.29 -2.30 -6.45
C PRO A 71 7.32 -2.49 -7.63
N ILE A 72 6.06 -2.07 -7.46
CA ILE A 72 4.98 -2.16 -8.43
C ILE A 72 4.00 -1.01 -8.19
N ALA A 73 3.40 -0.47 -9.24
CA ALA A 73 2.35 0.55 -9.16
C ALA A 73 1.03 -0.06 -9.65
N VAL A 74 0.18 -0.44 -8.70
CA VAL A 74 -1.12 -1.10 -8.94
C VAL A 74 -2.18 -0.51 -8.02
N ARG A 75 -3.35 -0.24 -8.57
CA ARG A 75 -4.52 0.23 -7.82
C ARG A 75 -5.20 -0.95 -7.12
N TYR A 76 -5.93 -0.70 -6.03
CA TYR A 76 -6.66 -1.77 -5.29
C TYR A 76 -7.71 -2.50 -6.15
N ASP A 77 -8.19 -1.89 -7.24
CA ASP A 77 -9.08 -2.54 -8.22
C ASP A 77 -8.34 -3.50 -9.18
N GLY A 78 -7.03 -3.73 -8.96
CA GLY A 78 -6.18 -4.58 -9.77
C GLY A 78 -5.68 -3.93 -11.06
N GLN A 79 -6.06 -2.68 -11.34
CA GLN A 79 -5.59 -1.97 -12.52
C GLN A 79 -4.13 -1.52 -12.34
N LYS A 80 -3.29 -1.89 -13.29
CA LYS A 80 -1.91 -1.41 -13.37
C LYS A 80 -1.89 0.08 -13.69
N ALA A 81 -1.03 0.85 -13.01
CA ALA A 81 -0.77 2.21 -13.43
C ALA A 81 -0.22 2.23 -14.88
N PRO A 82 -0.55 3.25 -15.69
CA PRO A 82 -0.13 3.35 -17.10
C PRO A 82 1.35 3.77 -17.24
N VAL A 83 2.25 3.03 -16.58
CA VAL A 83 3.70 3.24 -16.59
C VAL A 83 4.41 1.93 -16.91
N ALA A 84 5.56 2.03 -17.58
CA ALA A 84 6.41 0.86 -17.88
C ALA A 84 7.03 0.28 -16.60
N HIS A 85 7.48 1.16 -15.70
CA HIS A 85 8.02 0.83 -14.41
C HIS A 85 7.49 1.81 -13.35
N GLY A 86 7.22 1.30 -12.16
CA GLY A 86 6.61 2.06 -11.07
C GLY A 86 6.77 1.33 -9.74
N TYR A 87 6.69 2.09 -8.66
CA TYR A 87 6.70 1.58 -7.29
C TYR A 87 5.66 2.33 -6.47
N GLN A 88 5.32 1.77 -5.32
CA GLN A 88 4.41 2.40 -4.40
C GLN A 88 4.78 2.10 -2.95
N VAL A 89 4.36 2.99 -2.08
CA VAL A 89 4.39 2.79 -0.64
C VAL A 89 2.96 2.79 -0.16
N HIS A 90 2.56 1.75 0.56
CA HIS A 90 1.35 1.80 1.39
C HIS A 90 1.74 2.38 2.74
N VAL A 91 0.94 3.33 3.21
CA VAL A 91 1.11 3.97 4.51
C VAL A 91 -0.24 4.01 5.22
N GLY A 92 -0.23 3.70 6.51
CA GLY A 92 -1.41 3.77 7.36
C GLY A 92 -1.06 3.99 8.83
N PRO A 93 -1.91 4.68 9.59
CA PRO A 93 -1.86 4.68 11.04
C PRO A 93 -2.04 3.26 11.61
N MET A 94 -1.28 2.96 12.66
CA MET A 94 -1.37 1.69 13.39
C MET A 94 -2.40 1.72 14.52
N TYR A 95 -2.80 2.91 14.94
CA TYR A 95 -3.70 3.08 16.07
C TYR A 95 -4.75 4.14 15.72
N SER A 96 -5.79 3.73 15.00
CA SER A 96 -6.94 4.60 14.81
C SER A 96 -7.84 4.58 16.04
N ASN A 97 -8.31 5.75 16.46
CA ASN A 97 -9.35 5.87 17.49
C ASN A 97 -10.77 5.76 16.89
N SER A 98 -10.90 5.61 15.58
CA SER A 98 -12.18 5.30 14.93
C SER A 98 -12.65 3.90 15.27
N ARG A 99 -13.92 3.79 15.68
CA ARG A 99 -14.55 2.51 16.03
C ARG A 99 -15.71 2.21 15.09
N GLY A 100 -15.59 1.10 14.39
CA GLY A 100 -16.64 0.53 13.57
C GLY A 100 -17.59 -0.40 14.34
N SER A 101 -18.64 -0.84 13.65
CA SER A 101 -19.61 -1.83 14.15
C SER A 101 -19.89 -2.93 13.12
N LEU A 102 -20.15 -4.14 13.62
CA LEU A 102 -20.57 -5.31 12.85
C LEU A 102 -21.86 -5.83 13.49
N LYS A 103 -22.96 -5.89 12.74
CA LYS A 103 -24.27 -6.32 13.25
C LYS A 103 -24.94 -7.30 12.30
N ILE A 104 -25.47 -8.39 12.86
CA ILE A 104 -26.42 -9.23 12.12
C ILE A 104 -27.70 -8.41 11.84
N LYS A 105 -28.26 -8.59 10.65
CA LYS A 105 -29.51 -7.92 10.26
C LYS A 105 -30.73 -8.83 10.37
N SER A 106 -30.49 -10.14 10.45
CA SER A 106 -31.51 -11.18 10.39
C SER A 106 -31.04 -12.44 11.13
N LYS A 107 -31.97 -13.38 11.32
CA LYS A 107 -31.69 -14.74 11.81
C LYS A 107 -31.25 -15.70 10.69
N ASP A 108 -31.41 -15.30 9.43
CA ASP A 108 -30.92 -16.08 8.28
C ASP A 108 -29.38 -16.02 8.24
N PRO A 109 -28.67 -17.16 8.38
CA PRO A 109 -27.21 -17.20 8.36
C PRO A 109 -26.60 -16.87 6.97
N PHE A 110 -27.40 -16.88 5.89
CA PHE A 110 -26.93 -16.50 4.56
C PHE A 110 -27.09 -15.00 4.26
N GLU A 111 -27.80 -14.26 5.11
CA GLU A 111 -27.90 -12.82 4.95
C GLU A 111 -26.61 -12.12 5.41
N LYS A 112 -25.99 -11.34 4.52
CA LYS A 112 -24.77 -10.59 4.83
C LYS A 112 -25.02 -9.62 6.00
N PRO A 113 -24.12 -9.52 6.99
CA PRO A 113 -24.25 -8.57 8.09
C PRO A 113 -24.08 -7.12 7.61
N SER A 114 -24.49 -6.17 8.45
CA SER A 114 -24.11 -4.75 8.28
C SER A 114 -22.72 -4.52 8.87
N ILE A 115 -21.85 -3.90 8.08
CA ILE A 115 -20.49 -3.52 8.50
C ILE A 115 -20.33 -2.01 8.30
N VAL A 116 -19.92 -1.31 9.35
CA VAL A 116 -19.59 0.11 9.31
C VAL A 116 -18.20 0.27 9.89
N PHE A 117 -17.27 0.81 9.11
CA PHE A 117 -15.88 0.98 9.53
C PHE A 117 -15.65 2.26 10.32
N ASN A 118 -16.39 3.33 10.02
CA ASN A 118 -16.19 4.68 10.58
C ASN A 118 -14.78 5.23 10.38
N TYR A 119 -14.07 4.84 9.31
CA TYR A 119 -12.77 5.44 9.00
C TYR A 119 -12.85 6.96 8.89
N LEU A 120 -11.81 7.65 9.37
CA LEU A 120 -11.70 9.11 9.30
C LEU A 120 -12.83 9.86 10.04
N SER A 121 -13.46 9.21 11.03
CA SER A 121 -14.59 9.79 11.76
C SER A 121 -14.18 10.72 12.91
N THR A 122 -12.88 10.78 13.22
CA THR A 122 -12.33 11.53 14.35
C THR A 122 -11.38 12.64 13.87
N LYS A 123 -11.14 13.64 14.73
CA LYS A 123 -10.20 14.72 14.43
C LYS A 123 -8.75 14.28 14.47
N GLU A 124 -8.45 13.26 15.27
CA GLU A 124 -7.14 12.64 15.35
C GLU A 124 -6.82 11.92 14.05
N ASP A 125 -7.76 11.12 13.50
CA ASP A 125 -7.59 10.47 12.20
C ASP A 125 -7.34 11.50 11.09
N GLU A 126 -8.17 12.56 11.00
CA GLU A 126 -8.01 13.62 9.99
C GLU A 126 -6.58 14.21 10.02
N ARG A 127 -6.05 14.47 11.22
CA ARG A 127 -4.68 14.99 11.40
C ARG A 127 -3.62 13.97 11.00
N GLU A 128 -3.71 12.77 11.56
CA GLU A 128 -2.69 11.72 11.41
C GLU A 128 -2.55 11.27 9.95
N TRP A 129 -3.64 11.24 9.19
CA TRP A 129 -3.60 10.92 7.77
C TRP A 129 -2.86 11.96 6.92
N VAL A 130 -3.01 13.24 7.24
CA VAL A 130 -2.24 14.30 6.57
C VAL A 130 -0.76 14.17 6.90
N GLU A 131 -0.41 13.86 8.14
CA GLU A 131 0.96 13.60 8.56
C GLU A 131 1.54 12.36 7.87
N ALA A 132 0.79 11.27 7.80
CA ALA A 132 1.18 10.03 7.13
C ALA A 132 1.59 10.26 5.67
N ILE A 133 0.77 11.01 4.92
CA ILE A 133 1.07 11.37 3.53
C ILE A 133 2.31 12.26 3.44
N ARG A 134 2.47 13.23 4.35
CA ARG A 134 3.65 14.12 4.38
C ARG A 134 4.93 13.34 4.66
N VAL A 135 4.92 12.43 5.64
CA VAL A 135 6.08 11.59 5.97
C VAL A 135 6.42 10.68 4.80
N ALA A 136 5.42 10.05 4.17
CA ALA A 136 5.64 9.21 3.00
C ALA A 136 6.25 10.00 1.83
N ARG A 137 5.72 11.18 1.51
CA ARG A 137 6.30 12.08 0.50
C ARG A 137 7.71 12.53 0.86
N ASN A 138 8.00 12.79 2.13
CA ASN A 138 9.35 13.15 2.57
C ASN A 138 10.35 12.01 2.34
N ILE A 139 9.97 10.76 2.67
CA ILE A 139 10.80 9.57 2.44
C ILE A 139 11.04 9.36 0.94
N LEU A 140 9.99 9.45 0.12
CA LEU A 140 10.08 9.23 -1.32
C LEU A 140 10.84 10.35 -2.08
N LYS A 141 11.04 11.51 -1.45
CA LYS A 141 11.85 12.64 -1.95
C LYS A 141 13.30 12.63 -1.47
N GLN A 142 13.71 11.64 -0.67
CA GLN A 142 15.11 11.56 -0.22
C GLN A 142 16.05 11.28 -1.40
N LYS A 143 17.30 11.78 -1.29
CA LYS A 143 18.33 11.66 -2.33
C LYS A 143 18.58 10.23 -2.81
N ALA A 144 18.43 9.25 -1.92
CA ALA A 144 18.57 7.82 -2.27
C ALA A 144 17.54 7.35 -3.31
N MET A 145 16.39 8.03 -3.39
CA MET A 145 15.33 7.73 -4.35
C MET A 145 15.52 8.44 -5.69
N ASP A 146 16.41 9.43 -5.81
CA ASP A 146 16.57 10.25 -7.04
C ASP A 146 16.77 9.44 -8.33
N PRO A 147 17.58 8.35 -8.34
CA PRO A 147 17.75 7.53 -9.54
C PRO A 147 16.46 6.86 -9.97
N TYR A 148 15.58 6.52 -9.02
CA TYR A 148 14.33 5.81 -9.26
C TYR A 148 13.14 6.74 -9.45
N ASN A 149 13.15 7.91 -8.82
CA ASN A 149 12.00 8.81 -8.74
C ASN A 149 11.68 9.48 -10.08
N GLY A 150 10.67 8.96 -10.78
CA GLY A 150 10.12 9.51 -12.02
C GLY A 150 8.90 10.43 -11.83
N GLY A 151 8.60 10.82 -10.58
CA GLY A 151 7.45 11.65 -10.22
C GLY A 151 6.29 10.86 -9.59
N GLU A 152 5.53 11.54 -8.74
CA GLU A 152 4.31 11.01 -8.12
C GLU A 152 3.20 10.86 -9.19
N ILE A 153 2.50 9.73 -9.17
CA ILE A 153 1.38 9.41 -10.06
C ILE A 153 0.05 9.60 -9.34
N SER A 154 0.01 9.19 -8.07
CA SER A 154 -1.18 9.24 -7.23
C SER A 154 -0.74 9.41 -5.77
N PRO A 155 -1.42 10.24 -4.95
CA PRO A 155 -2.62 11.03 -5.30
C PRO A 155 -2.37 12.26 -6.19
N GLY A 156 -1.12 12.74 -6.33
CA GLY A 156 -0.77 13.89 -7.18
C GLY A 156 -0.04 15.00 -6.44
#